data_AF-A0A1V9B524-F1
#
_entry.id   AF-A0A1V9B524-F1
#
_cell.length_a   1.000
_cell.length_b   1.000
_cell.length_c   1.000
_cell.angle_alpha   90.00
_cell.angle_beta   90.00
_cell.angle_gamma   90.00
#
_symmetry.space_group_name_H-M   'P 1'
#
loop_
_entity.id
_entity.type
_entity.pdbx_description
1 polymer ?
#
loop_
_entity_poly.entity_id
_entity_poly.type
_entity_poly.pdbx_seq_one_letter_code
_entity_poly.pdbx_strand_id
1 'polypeptide(L)'
;MSEPWRLILDKLEIMQQEMTEMKANVATKEELEDIKNNMATKQELENIKARMATKEELEHIKANMATKEELEDIKENMATKAELNEVKADMAKGFSTVHQAIREIDAIVKRLEQNQEQQMQLLLRQERIIDMLCRRSLEHEAAIADLRLAIKS
;
A
#
# COMPACT_ATOMS: atom_id res chain seq x y z
N MET A 1 6.73 34.95 105.77
CA MET A 1 6.41 35.79 104.58
C MET A 1 4.92 36.12 104.64
N SER A 2 4.54 37.38 104.46
CA SER A 2 3.15 37.86 104.56
C SER A 2 2.25 37.26 103.47
N GLU A 3 1.00 36.88 103.79
CA GLU A 3 0.02 36.20 102.91
C GLU A 3 -0.19 36.85 101.52
N PRO A 4 -0.18 38.19 101.35
CA PRO A 4 -0.37 38.82 100.04
C PRO A 4 0.72 38.47 99.02
N TRP A 5 1.95 38.22 99.49
CA TRP A 5 3.08 37.87 98.60
C TRP A 5 2.96 36.45 98.05
N ARG A 6 2.34 35.53 98.81
CA ARG A 6 2.06 34.17 98.32
C ARG A 6 1.05 34.19 97.18
N LEU A 7 -0.04 34.93 97.33
CA LEU A 7 -1.08 35.05 96.29
C LEU A 7 -0.55 35.65 94.98
N ILE A 8 0.38 36.60 95.07
CA ILE A 8 1.04 37.20 93.90
C ILE A 8 1.95 36.17 93.22
N LEU A 9 2.69 35.37 93.98
CA LEU A 9 3.51 34.29 93.44
C LEU A 9 2.67 33.23 92.72
N ASP A 10 1.57 32.78 93.34
CA ASP A 10 0.69 31.76 92.75
C ASP A 10 0.09 32.25 91.42
N LYS A 11 -0.31 33.52 91.34
CA LYS A 11 -0.81 34.12 90.09
C LYS A 11 0.28 34.24 89.02
N LEU A 12 1.50 34.59 89.41
CA LEU A 12 2.63 34.63 88.48
C LEU A 12 2.95 33.23 87.95
N GLU A 13 2.88 32.21 88.79
CA GLU A 13 3.09 30.81 88.39
C GLU A 13 2.01 30.33 87.42
N ILE A 14 0.73 30.64 87.69
CA ILE A 14 -0.38 30.35 86.76
C ILE A 14 -0.20 31.08 85.43
N MET A 15 0.11 32.38 85.44
CA MET A 15 0.35 33.15 84.21
C MET A 15 1.54 32.60 83.42
N GLN A 16 2.58 32.12 84.10
CA GLN A 16 3.73 31.53 83.46
C GLN A 16 3.38 30.19 82.81
N GLN A 17 2.53 29.39 83.47
CA GLN A 17 2.02 28.13 82.94
C GLN A 17 1.10 28.33 81.72
N GLU A 18 0.15 29.27 81.78
CA GLU A 18 -0.70 29.64 80.65
C GLU A 18 0.11 30.16 79.45
N MET A 19 1.18 30.93 79.71
CA MET A 19 2.07 31.43 78.67
C MET A 19 2.90 30.29 78.03
N THR A 20 3.24 29.25 78.79
CA THR A 20 3.90 28.06 78.25
C THR A 20 2.96 27.20 77.41
N GLU A 21 1.71 26.99 77.84
CA GLU A 21 0.70 26.27 77.05
C GLU A 21 0.35 27.02 75.76
N MET A 22 0.21 28.35 75.82
CA MET A 22 -0.05 29.16 74.63
C MET A 22 1.08 29.06 73.60
N LYS A 23 2.34 29.06 74.05
CA LYS A 23 3.50 28.83 73.17
C LYS A 23 3.54 27.42 72.59
N ALA A 24 3.04 26.42 73.30
CA ALA A 24 2.96 25.05 72.80
C ALA A 24 1.80 24.84 71.80
N ASN A 25 0.72 25.60 71.92
CA ASN A 25 -0.47 25.47 71.06
C ASN A 25 -0.46 26.38 69.82
N VAL A 26 0.41 27.39 69.78
CA VAL A 26 0.58 28.26 68.62
C VAL A 26 1.60 27.64 67.68
N ALA A 27 1.23 27.51 66.40
CA ALA A 27 2.16 27.07 65.36
C ALA A 27 3.44 27.92 65.41
N THR A 28 4.56 27.23 65.56
CA THR A 28 5.88 27.83 65.54
C THR A 28 6.20 28.38 64.15
N LYS A 29 7.15 29.31 64.08
CA LYS A 29 7.63 29.83 62.79
C LYS A 29 8.20 28.72 61.89
N GLU A 30 8.85 27.72 62.49
CA GLU A 30 9.38 26.56 61.77
C GLU A 30 8.25 25.74 61.13
N GLU A 31 7.18 25.44 61.87
CA GLU A 31 6.00 24.74 61.33
C GLU A 31 5.32 25.49 60.17
N LEU A 32 5.23 26.82 60.27
CA LEU A 32 4.65 27.64 59.20
C LEU A 32 5.57 27.71 57.96
N GLU A 33 6.90 27.74 58.14
CA GLU A 33 7.86 27.72 57.04
C GLU A 33 7.86 26.34 56.35
N ASP A 34 7.74 25.25 57.11
CA ASP A 34 7.61 23.90 56.59
C ASP A 34 6.31 23.72 55.78
N ILE A 35 5.18 24.26 56.25
CA ILE A 35 3.92 24.25 55.48
C ILE A 35 4.10 25.02 54.17
N LYS A 36 4.74 26.19 54.21
CA LYS A 36 4.97 27.03 53.04
C LYS A 36 5.90 26.38 52.02
N ASN A 37 6.90 25.62 52.48
CA ASN A 37 7.83 24.89 51.62
C ASN A 37 7.22 23.63 51.00
N ASN A 38 6.25 22.99 51.68
CA ASN A 38 5.63 21.75 51.23
C ASN A 38 4.28 21.95 50.52
N MET A 39 3.67 23.13 50.61
CA MET A 39 2.41 23.42 49.92
C MET A 39 2.65 23.69 48.44
N ALA A 40 1.85 23.05 47.59
CA ALA A 40 1.82 23.38 46.17
C ALA A 40 1.36 24.83 45.98
N THR A 41 2.14 25.60 45.24
CA THR A 41 1.85 26.98 44.87
C THR A 41 0.87 27.02 43.70
N LYS A 42 0.14 28.14 43.56
CA LYS A 42 -0.75 28.37 42.41
C LYS A 42 0.01 28.28 41.08
N GLN A 43 1.25 28.75 41.05
CA GLN A 43 2.10 28.71 39.86
C GLN A 43 2.44 27.26 39.45
N GLU A 44 2.70 26.38 40.42
CA GLU A 44 2.95 24.95 40.16
C GLU A 44 1.69 24.27 39.60
N LEU A 45 0.51 24.55 40.15
CA LEU A 45 -0.75 24.01 39.66
C LEU A 45 -1.11 24.50 38.25
N GLU A 46 -0.85 25.77 37.92
CA GLU A 46 -1.04 26.29 36.55
C GLU A 46 -0.04 25.67 35.57
N ASN A 47 1.23 25.52 35.96
CA ASN A 47 2.22 24.85 35.13
C ASN A 47 1.84 23.38 34.86
N ILE A 48 1.27 22.67 35.85
CA ILE A 48 0.75 21.31 35.66
C ILE A 48 -0.42 21.31 34.67
N LYS A 49 -1.41 22.21 34.86
CA LYS A 49 -2.54 22.34 33.92
C LYS A 49 -2.10 22.65 32.49
N ALA A 50 -1.10 23.50 32.31
CA ALA A 50 -0.61 23.89 30.99
C ALA A 50 0.15 22.77 30.27
N ARG A 51 0.69 21.77 31.00
CA ARG A 51 1.46 20.66 30.44
C ARG A 51 0.67 19.36 30.30
N MET A 52 -0.41 19.21 31.06
CA MET A 52 -1.26 18.03 30.97
C MET A 52 -2.22 18.15 29.79
N ALA A 53 -2.35 17.06 29.04
CA ALA A 53 -3.42 16.93 28.07
C ALA A 53 -4.77 17.07 28.79
N THR A 54 -5.61 17.94 28.25
CA THR A 54 -6.99 18.13 28.68
C THR A 54 -7.82 16.91 28.28
N LYS A 55 -8.97 16.75 28.95
CA LYS A 55 -9.93 15.70 28.63
C LYS A 55 -10.42 15.79 27.18
N GLU A 56 -10.61 17.00 26.67
CA GLU A 56 -11.03 17.27 25.29
C GLU A 56 -9.96 16.83 24.28
N GLU A 57 -8.68 17.10 24.54
CA GLU A 57 -7.58 16.63 23.69
C GLU A 57 -7.50 15.09 23.65
N LEU A 58 -7.70 14.42 24.78
CA LEU A 58 -7.68 12.95 24.84
C LEU A 58 -8.87 12.31 24.11
N GLU A 59 -10.07 12.90 24.21
CA GLU A 59 -11.24 12.44 23.45
C GLU A 59 -11.05 12.67 21.95
N HIS A 60 -10.47 13.80 21.55
CA HIS A 60 -10.14 14.07 20.16
C HIS A 60 -9.10 13.08 19.60
N ILE A 61 -8.07 12.72 20.38
CA ILE A 61 -7.10 11.69 19.98
C ILE A 61 -7.78 10.34 19.82
N LYS A 62 -8.64 9.93 20.76
CA LYS A 62 -9.39 8.66 20.66
C LYS A 62 -10.29 8.61 19.44
N ALA A 63 -10.95 9.72 19.09
CA ALA A 63 -11.86 9.78 17.95
C ALA A 63 -11.15 9.70 16.60
N ASN A 64 -9.88 10.14 16.51
CA ASN A 64 -9.13 10.19 15.25
C ASN A 64 -8.07 9.09 15.11
N MET A 65 -7.75 8.38 16.19
CA MET A 65 -6.79 7.29 16.14
C MET A 65 -7.49 6.03 15.63
N ALA A 66 -6.90 5.40 14.62
CA ALA A 66 -7.35 4.07 14.18
C ALA A 66 -7.25 3.09 15.36
N THR A 67 -8.34 2.38 15.58
CA THR A 67 -8.42 1.31 16.57
C THR A 67 -7.64 0.09 16.09
N LYS A 68 -7.30 -0.79 17.03
CA LYS A 68 -6.60 -2.04 16.70
C LYS A 68 -7.44 -2.94 15.80
N GLU A 69 -8.76 -2.94 16.00
CA GLU A 69 -9.72 -3.71 15.20
C GLU A 69 -9.77 -3.19 13.76
N GLU A 70 -9.87 -1.86 13.56
CA GLU A 70 -9.82 -1.26 12.20
C GLU A 70 -8.50 -1.59 11.47
N LEU A 71 -7.37 -1.62 12.18
CA LEU A 71 -6.08 -1.98 11.59
C LEU A 71 -5.98 -3.47 11.25
N GLU A 72 -6.58 -4.35 12.05
CA GLU A 72 -6.66 -5.80 11.76
C GLU A 72 -7.56 -6.05 10.54
N ASP A 73 -8.73 -5.42 10.48
CA ASP A 73 -9.64 -5.48 9.32
C ASP A 73 -8.97 -4.99 8.04
N ILE A 74 -8.25 -3.86 8.09
CA ILE A 74 -7.49 -3.35 6.94
C ILE A 74 -6.43 -4.37 6.52
N LYS A 75 -5.74 -5.00 7.47
CA LYS A 75 -4.66 -5.95 7.17
C LYS A 75 -5.19 -7.25 6.56
N GLU A 76 -6.38 -7.71 6.96
CA GLU A 76 -7.02 -8.89 6.38
C GLU A 76 -7.58 -8.63 4.99
N ASN A 77 -8.12 -7.43 4.74
CA ASN A 77 -8.77 -7.11 3.47
C ASN A 77 -7.85 -6.45 2.43
N MET A 78 -6.69 -5.95 2.83
CA MET A 78 -5.74 -5.31 1.92
C MET A 78 -4.90 -6.35 1.20
N ALA A 79 -4.89 -6.27 -0.14
CA ALA A 79 -3.96 -7.04 -0.95
C ALA A 79 -2.52 -6.74 -0.53
N THR A 80 -1.81 -7.80 -0.18
CA THR A 80 -0.40 -7.73 0.20
C THR A 80 0.48 -7.52 -1.02
N LYS A 81 1.67 -6.99 -0.78
CA LYS A 81 2.70 -6.84 -1.82
C LYS A 81 3.08 -8.19 -2.46
N ALA A 82 2.95 -9.29 -1.72
CA ALA A 82 3.24 -10.63 -2.22
C ALA A 82 2.19 -11.09 -3.25
N GLU A 83 0.90 -10.95 -2.94
CA GLU A 83 -0.19 -11.29 -3.85
C GLU A 83 -0.13 -10.46 -5.14
N LEU A 84 0.16 -9.15 -5.03
CA LEU A 84 0.32 -8.30 -6.21
C LEU A 84 1.50 -8.74 -7.10
N ASN A 85 2.59 -9.20 -6.49
CA ASN A 85 3.75 -9.71 -7.22
C ASN A 85 3.44 -11.04 -7.92
N GLU A 86 2.65 -11.91 -7.29
CA GLU A 86 2.21 -13.17 -7.88
C GLU A 86 1.32 -12.92 -9.11
N VAL A 87 0.31 -12.05 -8.99
CA VAL A 87 -0.54 -11.63 -10.11
C VAL A 87 0.31 -11.05 -11.26
N LYS A 88 1.30 -10.22 -10.94
CA LYS A 88 2.21 -9.66 -11.95
C LYS A 88 3.04 -10.74 -12.65
N ALA A 89 3.54 -11.72 -11.90
CA ALA A 89 4.32 -12.83 -12.44
C ALA A 89 3.46 -13.72 -13.36
N ASP A 90 2.23 -14.02 -12.96
CA ASP A 90 1.32 -14.83 -13.76
C ASP A 90 0.85 -14.10 -15.02
N MET A 91 0.61 -12.80 -14.91
CA MET A 91 0.33 -11.96 -16.06
C MET A 91 1.52 -11.95 -17.04
N ALA A 92 2.76 -11.84 -16.54
CA ALA A 92 3.96 -11.89 -17.37
C ALA A 92 4.12 -13.24 -18.10
N LYS A 93 3.84 -14.36 -17.42
CA LYS A 93 3.81 -15.69 -18.04
C LYS A 93 2.73 -15.75 -19.14
N GLY A 94 1.52 -15.27 -18.85
CA GLY A 94 0.42 -15.22 -19.81
C GLY A 94 0.79 -14.43 -21.08
N PHE A 95 1.36 -13.23 -20.91
CA PHE A 95 1.86 -12.43 -22.02
C PHE A 95 2.94 -13.15 -22.83
N SER A 96 3.89 -13.81 -22.18
CA SER A 96 4.93 -14.58 -22.88
C SER A 96 4.33 -15.71 -23.72
N THR A 97 3.36 -16.45 -23.19
CA THR A 97 2.68 -17.54 -23.91
C THR A 97 1.92 -17.02 -25.13
N VAL A 98 1.14 -15.95 -24.97
CA VAL A 98 0.40 -15.32 -26.08
C VAL A 98 1.38 -14.81 -27.14
N HIS A 99 2.45 -14.15 -26.73
CA HIS A 99 3.44 -13.61 -27.66
C HIS A 99 4.15 -14.74 -28.45
N GLN A 100 4.42 -15.88 -27.82
CA GLN A 100 4.98 -17.04 -28.51
C GLN A 100 3.99 -17.62 -29.54
N ALA A 101 2.72 -17.77 -29.19
CA ALA A 101 1.68 -18.23 -30.10
C ALA A 101 1.54 -17.30 -31.32
N ILE A 102 1.61 -15.98 -31.13
CA ILE A 102 1.57 -14.99 -32.22
C ILE A 102 2.74 -15.21 -33.20
N ARG A 103 3.96 -15.44 -32.71
CA ARG A 103 5.13 -15.73 -33.58
C ARG A 103 4.95 -17.01 -34.38
N GLU A 104 4.40 -18.04 -33.76
CA GLU A 104 4.13 -19.32 -34.45
C GLU A 104 3.09 -19.14 -35.55
N ILE A 105 2.02 -18.38 -35.28
CA ILE A 105 1.01 -18.01 -36.27
C ILE A 105 1.64 -17.24 -37.43
N ASP A 106 2.46 -16.23 -37.17
CA ASP A 106 3.17 -15.45 -38.21
C ASP A 106 4.03 -16.35 -39.11
N ALA A 107 4.75 -17.31 -38.51
CA ALA A 107 5.54 -18.28 -39.27
C ALA A 107 4.68 -19.22 -40.12
N ILE A 108 3.51 -19.62 -39.62
CA ILE A 108 2.54 -20.43 -40.40
C ILE A 108 1.99 -19.62 -41.57
N VAL A 109 1.59 -18.37 -41.33
CA VAL A 109 1.06 -17.47 -42.37
C VAL A 109 2.06 -17.30 -43.50
N LYS A 110 3.33 -16.99 -43.17
CA LYS A 110 4.40 -16.88 -44.19
C LYS A 110 4.57 -18.15 -45.02
N ARG A 111 4.49 -19.33 -44.39
CA ARG A 111 4.56 -20.62 -45.12
C ARG A 111 3.36 -20.82 -46.04
N LEU A 112 2.16 -20.41 -45.62
CA LEU A 112 0.95 -20.48 -46.45
C LEU A 112 1.04 -19.55 -47.66
N GLU A 113 1.49 -18.32 -47.46
CA GLU A 113 1.71 -17.35 -48.55
C GLU A 113 2.70 -17.89 -49.59
N GLN A 114 3.84 -18.43 -49.14
CA GLN A 114 4.83 -19.06 -50.03
C GLN A 114 4.26 -20.25 -50.79
N ASN A 115 3.47 -21.10 -50.13
CA ASN A 115 2.84 -22.25 -50.78
C ASN A 115 1.84 -21.80 -51.85
N GLN A 116 1.02 -20.78 -51.55
CA GLN A 116 0.08 -20.19 -52.52
C GLN A 116 0.82 -19.62 -53.73
N GLU A 117 1.93 -18.91 -53.53
CA GLU A 117 2.75 -18.39 -54.63
C GLU A 117 3.33 -19.52 -55.48
N GLN A 118 3.85 -20.59 -54.86
CA GLN A 118 4.35 -21.76 -55.57
C GLN A 118 3.26 -22.45 -56.41
N GLN A 119 2.04 -22.59 -55.87
CA GLN A 119 0.93 -23.17 -56.63
C GLN A 119 0.52 -22.30 -57.81
N MET A 120 0.49 -20.98 -57.65
CA MET A 120 0.21 -20.05 -58.75
C MET A 120 1.25 -20.19 -59.88
N GLN A 121 2.54 -20.30 -59.53
CA GLN A 121 3.61 -20.50 -60.51
C GLN A 121 3.48 -21.85 -61.24
N LEU A 122 3.05 -22.90 -60.54
CA LEU A 122 2.82 -24.21 -61.14
C LEU A 122 1.65 -24.17 -62.13
N LEU A 123 0.55 -23.51 -61.80
CA LEU A 123 -0.61 -23.35 -62.68
C LEU A 123 -0.21 -22.60 -63.97
N LEU A 124 0.50 -21.46 -63.84
CA LEU A 124 1.01 -20.71 -64.99
C LEU A 124 1.96 -21.55 -65.87
N ARG A 125 2.75 -22.44 -65.25
CA ARG A 125 3.61 -23.37 -66.01
C ARG A 125 2.78 -24.40 -66.77
N GLN A 126 1.74 -24.95 -66.15
CA GLN A 126 0.84 -25.92 -66.79
C GLN A 126 0.10 -25.29 -67.97
N GLU A 127 -0.42 -24.06 -67.83
CA GLU A 127 -1.06 -23.32 -68.94
C GLU A 127 -0.10 -23.16 -70.13
N ARG A 128 1.15 -22.72 -69.89
CA ARG A 128 2.16 -22.62 -70.96
C ARG A 128 2.45 -23.94 -71.65
N ILE A 129 2.48 -25.05 -70.91
CA ILE A 129 2.70 -26.38 -71.48
C ILE A 129 1.50 -26.79 -72.34
N ILE A 130 0.28 -26.56 -71.86
CA ILE A 130 -0.95 -26.85 -72.61
C ILE A 130 -0.97 -26.04 -73.91
N ASP A 131 -0.70 -24.74 -73.87
CA ASP A 131 -0.65 -23.89 -75.06
C ASP A 131 0.40 -24.38 -76.08
N MET A 132 1.57 -24.83 -75.62
CA MET A 132 2.61 -25.38 -76.46
C MET A 132 2.17 -26.69 -77.13
N LEU A 133 1.55 -27.60 -76.37
CA LEU A 133 1.06 -28.88 -76.88
C LEU A 133 -0.08 -28.67 -77.88
N CYS A 134 -1.02 -27.76 -77.61
CA CYS A 134 -2.09 -27.39 -78.52
C CYS A 134 -1.54 -26.88 -79.86
N ARG A 135 -0.56 -25.97 -79.82
CA ARG A 135 0.09 -25.45 -81.04
C ARG A 135 0.73 -26.57 -81.86
N ARG A 136 1.53 -27.43 -81.23
CA ARG A 136 2.17 -28.56 -81.91
C ARG A 136 1.16 -29.56 -82.47
N SER A 137 0.06 -29.80 -81.76
CA SER A 137 -1.02 -30.67 -82.23
C SER A 137 -1.66 -30.13 -83.51
N LEU A 138 -1.93 -28.82 -83.57
CA LEU A 138 -2.46 -28.15 -84.76
C LEU A 138 -1.47 -28.21 -85.93
N GLU A 139 -0.19 -27.94 -85.68
CA GLU A 139 0.88 -28.04 -86.69
C GLU A 139 1.00 -29.46 -87.27
N HIS A 140 0.95 -30.47 -86.40
CA HIS A 140 0.97 -31.87 -86.83
C HIS A 140 -0.29 -32.26 -87.62
N GLU A 141 -1.48 -31.80 -87.23
CA GLU A 141 -2.72 -32.06 -87.95
C GLU A 141 -2.71 -31.44 -89.35
N ALA A 142 -2.24 -30.20 -89.48
CA ALA A 142 -2.06 -29.54 -90.78
C ALA A 142 -1.09 -30.31 -91.69
N ALA A 143 0.09 -30.69 -91.17
CA ALA A 143 1.06 -31.46 -91.93
C ALA A 143 0.53 -32.83 -92.40
N ILE A 144 -0.27 -33.50 -91.57
CA ILE A 144 -0.94 -34.76 -91.94
C ILE A 144 -1.97 -34.51 -93.05
N ALA A 145 -2.74 -33.43 -92.98
CA ALA A 145 -3.70 -33.07 -94.01
C ALA A 145 -3.02 -32.82 -95.36
N ASP A 146 -1.89 -32.10 -95.37
CA ASP A 146 -1.10 -31.85 -96.58
C ASP A 146 -0.56 -33.15 -97.19
N LEU A 147 0.00 -34.05 -96.36
CA LEU A 147 0.45 -35.37 -96.83
C LEU A 147 -0.69 -36.20 -97.42
N ARG A 148 -1.88 -36.15 -96.83
CA ARG A 148 -3.07 -36.85 -97.37
C ARG A 148 -3.52 -36.29 -98.72
N LEU A 149 -3.36 -35.00 -98.97
CA LEU A 149 -3.65 -34.39 -100.27
C LEU A 149 -2.62 -34.81 -101.32
N ALA A 150 -1.33 -34.78 -100.98
CA ALA A 150 -0.24 -35.16 -101.88
C ALA A 150 -0.29 -36.64 -102.32
N ILE A 151 -0.83 -37.53 -101.49
CA ILE A 151 -1.02 -38.96 -101.85
C ILE A 151 -2.25 -39.15 -102.76
N LYS A 152 -3.23 -38.23 -102.74
CA LYS A 152 -4.46 -38.31 -103.53
C LYS A 152 -4.34 -37.67 -104.93
N SER A 153 -3.34 -36.82 -105.16
CA SER A 153 -3.01 -36.20 -106.46
C SER A 153 -2.10 -37.10 -107.29
#